data_AF-A0A9C9SCV0-F1
#
_entry.id   AF-A0A9C9SCV0-F1
#
_cell.length_a   1.000
_cell.length_b   1.000
_cell.length_c   1.000
_cell.angle_alpha   90.00
_cell.angle_beta   90.00
_cell.angle_gamma   90.00
#
_symmetry.space_group_name_H-M   'P 1'
#
loop_
_entity.id
_entity.type
_entity.pdbx_description
1 polymer ?
#
loop_
_entity_poly.entity_id
_entity_poly.type
_entity_poly.pdbx_seq_one_letter_code
_entity_poly.pdbx_strand_id
1 'polypeptide(L)' 'MGISPWQLLIILAIVLVLFGAKRLRSVGSDVGAAIKGFRTAMREDDEPEKTESIERKESEEGRVIEGESRREKSNS' A
#
# COMPACT_ATOMS: atom_id res chain seq x y z
N MET A 1 15.20 16.65 27.69
CA MET A 1 14.53 17.00 26.42
C MET A 1 14.63 15.80 25.51
N GLY A 2 13.77 14.80 25.70
CA GLY A 2 13.78 13.58 24.90
C GLY A 2 13.03 13.78 23.58
N ILE A 3 13.25 12.87 22.64
CA ILE A 3 12.47 12.81 21.40
C ILE A 3 11.02 12.52 21.81
N SER A 4 10.16 13.52 21.70
CA SER A 4 8.75 13.39 22.02
C SER A 4 8.04 12.75 20.83
N PRO A 5 7.10 11.80 21.04
CA PRO A 5 6.27 11.24 19.97
C PRO A 5 5.59 12.32 19.11
N TRP A 6 5.31 13.48 19.70
CA TRP A 6 4.75 14.64 19.01
C TRP A 6 5.69 15.25 17.95
N GLN A 7 7.00 15.23 18.19
CA GLN A 7 7.99 15.72 17.23
C GLN A 7 8.12 14.77 16.04
N LEU A 8 8.06 13.45 16.30
CA LEU A 8 8.10 12.43 15.25
C LEU A 8 6.90 12.53 14.29
N LEU A 9 5.70 12.83 14.81
CA LEU A 9 4.51 13.04 13.96
C LEU A 9 4.66 14.23 13.02
N ILE A 10 5.22 15.35 13.50
CA ILE A 10 5.47 16.54 12.67
C ILE A 10 6.49 16.22 11.56
N ILE A 11 7.58 15.53 11.90
CA ILE A 11 8.59 15.11 10.91
C ILE A 11 7.97 14.17 9.88
N LEU A 12 7.17 13.19 10.32
CA LEU A 12 6.48 12.25 9.44
C LEU A 12 5.53 12.98 8.48
N ALA A 13 4.79 13.98 8.97
CA ALA A 13 3.90 14.79 8.13
C ALA A 13 4.68 15.52 7.02
N ILE A 14 5.84 16.11 7.35
CA ILE A 14 6.70 16.77 6.35
C ILE A 14 7.17 15.77 5.30
N VAL A 15 7.65 14.59 5.72
CA VAL A 15 8.10 13.54 4.80
C VAL A 15 6.95 13.09 3.87
N LEU A 16 5.73 12.93 4.40
CA LEU A 16 4.56 12.59 3.60
C LEU A 16 4.21 13.65 2.56
N VAL A 17 4.39 14.93 2.87
CA VAL A 17 4.17 16.03 1.93
C VAL A 17 5.24 16.05 0.83
N LEU A 18 6.51 15.85 1.19
CA LEU A 18 7.63 15.86 0.23
C LEU A 18 7.60 14.67 -0.74
N PHE A 19 7.36 13.47 -0.22
CA PHE A 19 7.37 12.24 -1.01
C PHE A 19 6.00 11.90 -1.60
N GLY A 20 4.93 12.41 -1.00
CA GLY A 20 3.56 12.02 -1.29
C GLY A 20 3.19 10.63 -0.74
N ALA A 21 1.95 10.47 -0.29
CA ALA A 21 1.45 9.20 0.26
C ALA A 21 1.51 8.03 -0.75
N LYS A 22 1.43 8.31 -2.06
CA LYS A 22 1.45 7.27 -3.11
C LYS A 22 2.79 6.55 -3.20
N ARG A 23 3.91 7.28 -3.09
CA ARG A 23 5.26 6.69 -3.09
C ARG A 23 5.57 5.99 -1.77
N LEU A 24 5.12 6.56 -0.65
CA LEU A 24 5.28 5.91 0.65
C LEU A 24 4.46 4.62 0.75
N ARG A 25 3.26 4.55 0.14
CA ARG A 25 2.46 3.33 0.08
C ARG A 25 3.13 2.24 -0.76
N SER A 26 3.67 2.57 -1.94
CA SER A 26 4.34 1.56 -2.78
C SER A 26 5.57 0.99 -2.08
N VAL A 27 6.47 1.87 -1.61
CA VAL A 27 7.70 1.42 -0.92
C VAL A 27 7.38 0.79 0.44
N GLY A 28 6.41 1.35 1.17
CA GLY A 28 5.98 0.84 2.47
C GLY A 28 5.30 -0.53 2.39
N SER A 29 4.68 -0.89 1.26
CA SER A 29 4.09 -2.22 1.07
C SER A 29 5.18 -3.29 0.95
N ASP A 30 6.24 -3.00 0.19
CA ASP A 30 7.37 -3.93 0.00
C ASP A 30 8.19 -4.07 1.30
N VAL A 31 8.51 -2.94 1.94
CA VAL A 31 9.24 -2.93 3.22
C VAL A 31 8.39 -3.54 4.34
N GLY A 32 7.08 -3.26 4.35
CA GLY A 32 6.15 -3.83 5.31
C GLY A 32 6.01 -5.35 5.17
N ALA A 33 6.01 -5.88 3.95
CA ALA A 33 6.01 -7.31 3.70
C ALA A 33 7.28 -7.99 4.24
N ALA A 34 8.45 -7.39 4.03
CA ALA A 34 9.72 -7.89 4.56
C ALA A 34 9.75 -7.88 6.10
N ILE A 35 9.31 -6.79 6.73
CA ILE A 35 9.24 -6.67 8.19
C ILE A 35 8.20 -7.64 8.77
N LYS A 36 7.08 -7.87 8.08
CA LYS A 36 6.07 -8.87 8.50
C LYS A 36 6.69 -10.26 8.56
N GLY A 37 7.42 -10.68 7.53
CA GLY A 37 8.13 -11.97 7.51
C GLY A 37 9.15 -12.09 8.64
N PHE A 38 9.93 -11.02 8.89
CA PHE A 38 10.88 -10.99 10.01
C PHE A 38 10.17 -11.12 11.37
N ARG A 39 9.08 -10.38 11.60
CA ARG A 39 8.30 -10.47 12.84
C ARG A 39 7.63 -11.83 13.01
N THR A 40 7.19 -12.47 11.93
CA THR A 40 6.64 -13.82 11.96
C THR A 40 7.72 -14.83 12.34
N ALA A 41 8.89 -14.80 11.68
CA ALA A 41 10.00 -15.70 11.99
C ALA A 41 10.49 -15.55 13.44
N MET A 42 10.59 -14.32 13.95
CA MET A 42 10.94 -14.06 15.37
C MET A 42 9.89 -14.55 16.37
N ARG A 43 8.65 -14.78 15.92
CA ARG A 43 7.55 -15.28 16.77
C ARG A 43 7.35 -16.79 16.64
N GLU A 44 7.75 -17.39 15.52
CA GLU A 44 7.75 -18.84 15.32
C GLU A 44 8.73 -19.57 16.25
N ASP A 45 9.74 -18.87 16.79
CA ASP A 45 10.59 -19.38 17.87
C ASP A 45 9.85 -19.55 19.22
N ASP A 46 8.68 -18.92 19.40
CA ASP A 46 7.88 -18.97 20.65
C ASP A 46 6.51 -19.69 20.52
N GLU A 47 5.89 -19.81 19.33
CA GLU A 47 4.66 -20.62 19.09
C GLU A 47 4.40 -20.84 17.58
N PRO A 48 3.88 -22.01 17.14
CA PRO A 48 3.66 -22.27 15.72
C PRO A 48 2.30 -21.74 15.24
N GLU A 49 2.33 -21.24 13.99
CA GLU A 49 1.19 -21.06 13.08
C GLU A 49 0.43 -19.72 13.15
N LYS A 50 0.63 -18.87 12.13
CA LYS A 50 -0.42 -18.34 11.23
C LYS A 50 0.18 -17.32 10.23
N THR A 51 0.49 -17.77 9.01
CA THR A 51 0.83 -16.87 7.89
C THR A 51 -0.42 -16.60 7.05
N GLU A 52 -1.15 -15.52 7.36
CA GLU A 52 -2.22 -15.03 6.50
C GLU A 52 -1.64 -14.24 5.31
N SER A 53 -1.89 -14.79 4.13
CA SER A 53 -1.66 -14.26 2.79
C SER A 53 -2.15 -12.83 2.65
N ILE A 54 -1.29 -11.92 2.19
CA ILE A 54 -1.69 -10.55 1.83
C ILE A 54 -2.32 -10.61 0.43
N GLU A 55 -3.65 -10.67 0.43
CA GLU A 55 -4.51 -10.49 -0.75
C GLU A 55 -4.38 -9.06 -1.27
N ARG A 56 -3.95 -8.92 -2.52
CA ARG A 56 -3.87 -7.63 -3.22
C ARG A 56 -5.26 -7.26 -3.73
N LYS A 57 -6.02 -6.49 -2.95
CA LYS A 57 -7.09 -5.64 -3.52
C LYS A 57 -6.45 -4.38 -4.11
N GLU A 58 -6.16 -4.45 -5.40
CA GLU A 58 -5.89 -3.28 -6.21
C GLU A 58 -7.21 -2.55 -6.43
N SER A 59 -7.31 -1.35 -5.86
CA SER A 59 -8.42 -0.44 -6.06
C SER A 59 -8.47 -0.01 -7.53
N GLU A 60 -9.54 -0.40 -8.22
CA GLU A 60 -10.12 0.39 -9.30
C GLU A 60 -10.24 1.85 -8.84
N GLU A 61 -9.45 2.74 -9.44
CA GLU A 61 -9.83 4.15 -9.57
C GLU A 61 -9.02 4.82 -10.68
N GLY A 62 -9.49 4.57 -11.90
CA GLY A 62 -9.07 5.23 -13.11
C GLY A 62 -10.19 5.10 -14.12
N ARG A 63 -11.32 5.78 -13.89
CA ARG A 63 -12.35 5.99 -14.92
C ARG A 63 -11.70 6.78 -16.07
N VAL A 64 -11.11 6.07 -17.03
CA VAL A 64 -10.84 6.62 -18.36
C VAL A 64 -12.18 6.60 -19.07
N ILE A 65 -12.62 7.78 -19.46
CA ILE A 65 -13.91 8.07 -20.05
C ILE A 65 -14.00 7.29 -21.38
N GLU A 66 -14.86 6.28 -21.43
CA GLU A 66 -15.15 5.51 -22.64
C GLU A 66 -15.84 6.44 -23.64
N GLY A 67 -15.05 6.93 -24.60
CA GLY A 67 -15.52 7.72 -25.73
C GLY A 67 -16.39 6.85 -26.63
N GLU A 68 -17.68 7.07 -26.53
CA GLU A 68 -18.74 6.57 -27.40
C GLU A 68 -18.35 6.67 -28.89
N SER A 69 -18.18 5.54 -29.58
CA SER A 69 -18.23 5.47 -31.05
C SER A 69 -19.17 4.35 -31.48
N ARG A 70 -20.47 4.66 -31.38
CA ARG A 70 -21.57 4.28 -32.26
C ARG A 70 -21.36 3.00 -33.11
N ARG A 71 -22.05 1.93 -32.70
CA ARG A 71 -22.49 0.85 -33.61
C ARG A 71 -23.22 1.47 -34.79
N GLU A 72 -22.80 1.18 -36.03
CA GLU A 72 -23.70 0.91 -37.16
C GLU A 72 -22.92 0.48 -38.41
N LYS A 73 -22.58 -0.82 -38.52
CA LYS A 73 -22.36 -1.51 -39.80
C LYS A 73 -22.92 -2.93 -39.63
N SER A 74 -24.10 -3.17 -40.21
CA SER A 74 -24.25 -3.71 -41.56
C SER A 74 -24.17 -5.23 -41.54
N ASN A 75 -25.35 -5.86 -41.45
CA ASN A 75 -25.65 -7.07 -42.21
C ASN A 75 -27.17 -7.28 -42.23
N SER A 76 -27.79 -6.91 -43.34
CA SER A 76 -28.88 -7.68 -43.94
C SER A 76 -28.30 -8.40 -45.14
#